data_AF-A0A0H4QIE6-F1
#
_entry.id   AF-A0A0H4QIE6-F1
#
_cell.length_a   1.000
_cell.length_b   1.000
_cell.length_c   1.000
_cell.angle_alpha   90.00
_cell.angle_beta   90.00
_cell.angle_gamma   90.00
#
_symmetry.space_group_name_H-M   'P 1'
#
loop_
_entity.id
_entity.type
_entity.pdbx_description
1 polymer ?
#
loop_
_entity_poly.entity_id
_entity_poly.type
_entity_poly.pdbx_seq_one_letter_code
_entity_poly.pdbx_strand_id
1 'polypeptide(L)'
;MLKESRVLIENFDKHFLRKYKWRYHLMIVDNHYFHCYSFFLQAYREKEKVRHSYDLLEIPHKDELYKQVLADLKNHTQLWIEYRDTNHLVHPGFDIVHDLSHGHYGSTKYHAKNDEK
;
A
#
# COMPACT_ATOMS: atom_id res chain seq x y z
N MET A 1 -6.87 16.59 -17.19
CA MET A 1 -7.15 15.72 -16.04
C MET A 1 -8.03 14.58 -16.49
N LEU A 2 -7.53 13.35 -16.34
CA LEU A 2 -8.21 12.11 -16.75
C LEU A 2 -9.42 11.80 -15.85
N LYS A 3 -10.27 10.86 -16.27
CA LYS A 3 -11.43 10.43 -15.48
C LYS A 3 -10.97 9.77 -14.17
N GLU A 4 -9.96 8.91 -14.27
CA GLU A 4 -9.31 8.22 -13.17
C GLU A 4 -8.74 9.22 -12.16
N SER A 5 -8.03 10.26 -12.64
CA SER A 5 -7.51 11.33 -11.78
C SER A 5 -8.62 12.04 -11.01
N ARG A 6 -9.78 12.29 -11.63
CA ARG A 6 -10.92 12.92 -10.95
C ARG A 6 -11.46 12.04 -9.84
N VAL A 7 -11.67 10.75 -10.11
CA VAL A 7 -12.14 9.79 -9.10
C VAL A 7 -11.17 9.70 -7.93
N LEU A 8 -9.86 9.64 -8.22
CA LEU A 8 -8.82 9.62 -7.20
C LEU A 8 -8.88 10.88 -6.31
N ILE A 9 -9.00 12.06 -6.91
CA ILE A 9 -9.06 13.33 -6.20
C ILE A 9 -10.34 13.45 -5.39
N GLU A 10 -11.49 13.07 -5.94
CA GLU A 10 -12.78 13.08 -5.22
C GLU A 10 -12.74 12.16 -3.99
N ASN A 11 -12.21 10.95 -4.14
CA ASN A 11 -12.02 10.03 -3.01
C ASN A 11 -10.99 10.56 -2.01
N PHE A 12 -9.90 11.16 -2.49
CA PHE A 12 -8.91 11.80 -1.64
C PHE A 12 -9.54 12.91 -0.79
N ASP A 13 -10.26 13.86 -1.39
CA ASP A 13 -10.89 14.98 -0.70
C ASP A 13 -11.97 14.52 0.30
N LYS A 14 -12.68 13.44 -0.01
CA LYS A 14 -13.64 12.81 0.90
C LYS A 14 -12.99 12.26 2.17
N HIS A 15 -11.79 11.68 2.07
CA HIS A 15 -11.11 11.02 3.18
C HIS A 15 -10.09 11.92 3.89
N PHE A 16 -9.55 12.93 3.22
CA PHE A 16 -8.61 13.90 3.75
C PHE A 16 -9.34 14.98 4.58
N LEU A 17 -9.75 14.59 5.77
CA LEU A 17 -10.42 15.49 6.71
C LEU A 17 -9.39 16.11 7.66
N ARG A 18 -9.45 17.44 7.84
CA ARG A 18 -8.59 18.15 8.80
C ARG A 18 -8.99 17.79 10.24
N LYS A 19 -8.40 16.72 10.78
CA LYS A 19 -8.61 16.24 12.15
C LYS A 19 -7.43 16.59 13.05
N TYR A 20 -7.71 16.95 14.29
CA TYR A 20 -6.67 17.33 15.26
C TYR A 20 -5.76 16.15 15.63
N LYS A 21 -4.43 16.33 15.50
CA LYS A 21 -3.38 15.31 15.75
C LYS A 21 -3.39 14.09 14.82
N TRP A 22 -3.96 14.24 13.63
CA TRP A 22 -3.88 13.23 12.58
C TRP A 22 -2.75 13.55 11.61
N ARG A 23 -2.04 12.51 11.18
CA ARG A 23 -1.03 12.56 10.12
C ARG A 23 -1.51 11.71 8.97
N TYR A 24 -1.30 12.22 7.76
CA TYR A 24 -1.72 11.60 6.52
C TYR A 24 -0.50 11.39 5.63
N HIS A 25 -0.48 10.29 4.91
CA HIS A 25 0.40 10.10 3.77
C HIS A 25 -0.27 9.25 2.72
N LEU A 26 0.20 9.37 1.49
CA LEU A 26 -0.25 8.55 0.39
C LEU A 26 0.62 7.30 0.30
N MET A 27 0.00 6.19 -0.08
CA MET A 27 0.69 4.96 -0.39
C MET A 27 0.26 4.51 -1.77
N ILE A 28 1.23 4.27 -2.63
CA ILE A 28 1.03 3.79 -3.99
C ILE A 28 1.71 2.44 -4.09
N VAL A 29 0.95 1.44 -4.52
CA VAL A 29 1.44 0.07 -4.63
C VAL A 29 1.40 -0.32 -6.10
N ASP A 30 2.57 -0.67 -6.63
CA ASP A 30 2.68 -1.44 -7.86
C ASP A 30 2.43 -2.92 -7.55
N ASN A 31 1.23 -3.39 -7.91
CA ASN A 31 0.75 -4.71 -7.59
C ASN A 31 0.87 -5.65 -8.79
N HIS A 32 1.97 -6.39 -8.80
CA HIS A 32 2.32 -7.36 -9.83
C HIS A 32 1.43 -8.60 -9.83
N TYR A 33 0.84 -8.97 -8.68
CA TYR A 33 -0.03 -10.14 -8.58
C TYR A 33 -1.39 -9.93 -9.23
N PHE A 34 -1.93 -8.72 -9.10
CA PHE A 34 -3.24 -8.35 -9.66
C PHE A 34 -3.12 -7.51 -10.93
N HIS A 35 -1.89 -7.24 -11.38
CA HIS A 35 -1.58 -6.39 -12.53
C HIS A 35 -2.30 -5.03 -12.47
N CYS A 36 -2.20 -4.35 -11.33
CA CYS A 36 -2.80 -3.04 -11.09
C CYS A 36 -1.88 -2.10 -10.29
N TYR A 37 -2.13 -0.80 -10.42
CA TYR A 37 -1.61 0.19 -9.48
C TYR A 37 -2.73 0.56 -8.51
N SER A 38 -2.49 0.44 -7.22
CA SER A 38 -3.45 0.77 -6.17
C SER A 38 -2.99 1.99 -5.37
N PHE A 39 -3.91 2.90 -5.11
CA PHE A 39 -3.69 4.16 -4.41
C PHE A 39 -4.44 4.17 -3.09
N PHE A 40 -3.74 4.47 -2.00
CA PHE A 40 -4.31 4.48 -0.67
C PHE A 40 -3.98 5.79 0.06
N LEU A 41 -4.90 6.25 0.89
CA LEU A 41 -4.65 7.29 1.89
C LEU A 41 -4.48 6.62 3.25
N GLN A 42 -3.27 6.71 3.81
CA GLN A 42 -3.01 6.25 5.14
C GLN A 42 -3.12 7.39 6.14
N ALA A 43 -3.87 7.15 7.21
CA ALA A 43 -4.10 8.09 8.28
C ALA A 43 -3.78 7.45 9.63
N TYR A 44 -3.01 8.14 10.46
CA TYR A 44 -2.69 7.67 11.79
C TYR A 44 -2.64 8.83 12.77
N ARG A 45 -2.92 8.54 14.04
CA ARG A 45 -2.87 9.51 15.12
C ARG A 45 -1.65 9.26 15.97
N GLU A 46 -0.97 10.33 16.39
CA GLU A 46 0.34 10.26 17.07
C GLU A 46 0.40 9.33 18.29
N LYS A 47 -0.72 9.09 18.98
CA LYS A 47 -0.80 8.26 20.18
C LYS A 47 -1.50 6.91 19.98
N GLU A 48 -1.93 6.60 18.76
CA GLU A 48 -2.66 5.37 18.45
C GLU A 48 -1.79 4.44 17.62
N LYS A 49 -1.81 3.15 17.94
CA LYS A 49 -1.10 2.11 17.17
C LYS A 49 -1.83 1.77 15.87
N VAL A 50 -3.11 2.12 15.77
CA VAL A 50 -3.96 1.79 14.62
C VAL A 50 -3.65 2.73 13.47
N ARG A 51 -3.34 2.15 12.30
CA ARG A 51 -3.28 2.86 11.03
C ARG A 51 -4.59 2.60 10.28
N HIS A 52 -5.22 3.67 9.82
CA HIS A 52 -6.34 3.60 8.92
C HIS A 52 -5.82 3.69 7.50
N SER A 53 -6.28 2.80 6.63
CA SER A 53 -5.98 2.83 5.19
C SER A 53 -7.31 2.97 4.46
N TYR A 54 -7.40 3.97 3.57
CA TYR A 54 -8.58 4.20 2.73
C TYR A 54 -8.19 3.94 1.28
N ASP A 55 -8.96 3.09 0.60
CA ASP A 55 -8.80 2.81 -0.82
C ASP A 55 -9.28 4.01 -1.63
N LEU A 56 -8.40 4.59 -2.43
CA LEU A 56 -8.73 5.77 -3.23
C LEU A 56 -9.05 5.42 -4.68
N LEU A 57 -8.20 4.59 -5.30
CA LEU A 57 -8.34 4.19 -6.69
C LEU A 57 -7.49 2.96 -6.98
N GLU A 58 -7.99 2.13 -7.88
CA GLU A 58 -7.21 1.08 -8.53
C GLU A 58 -7.29 1.26 -10.05
N ILE A 59 -6.15 1.22 -10.72
CA ILE A 59 -6.05 1.32 -12.17
C ILE A 59 -5.32 0.09 -12.72
N PRO A 60 -5.61 -0.34 -13.96
CA PRO A 60 -4.84 -1.39 -14.60
C PRO A 60 -3.36 -0.98 -14.71
N HIS A 61 -2.46 -1.96 -14.72
CA HIS A 61 -1.02 -1.78 -14.86
C HIS A 61 -0.65 -1.24 -16.25
N LYS A 62 -0.90 0.06 -16.46
CA LYS A 62 -0.64 0.84 -17.66
C LYS A 62 0.19 2.05 -17.28
N ASP A 63 1.48 2.03 -17.61
CA ASP A 63 2.45 3.08 -17.26
C ASP A 63 2.01 4.49 -17.63
N GLU A 64 1.45 4.68 -18.83
CA GLU A 64 1.05 6.00 -19.32
C GLU A 64 -0.08 6.59 -18.48
N LEU A 65 -1.08 5.74 -18.16
CA LEU A 65 -2.20 6.11 -17.29
C LEU A 65 -1.70 6.44 -15.88
N TYR A 66 -0.83 5.58 -15.33
CA TYR A 66 -0.25 5.77 -14.00
C TYR A 66 0.53 7.08 -13.90
N LYS A 67 1.42 7.36 -14.86
CA LYS A 67 2.22 8.59 -14.87
C LYS A 67 1.35 9.84 -14.91
N GLN A 68 0.29 9.83 -15.72
CA GLN A 68 -0.63 10.97 -15.81
C GLN A 68 -1.43 11.15 -14.52
N VAL A 69 -1.96 10.05 -13.94
CA VAL A 69 -2.70 10.07 -12.67
C VAL A 69 -1.81 10.55 -11.52
N LEU A 70 -0.57 10.09 -11.46
CA LEU A 70 0.41 10.51 -10.45
C LEU A 70 0.78 11.99 -10.59
N ALA A 71 0.94 12.48 -11.83
CA ALA A 71 1.21 13.89 -12.08
C ALA A 71 0.03 14.77 -11.64
N ASP A 72 -1.19 14.39 -12.00
CA ASP A 72 -2.41 15.10 -11.57
C ASP A 72 -2.53 15.09 -10.03
N LEU A 73 -2.24 13.97 -9.36
CA LEU A 73 -2.25 13.85 -7.91
C LEU A 73 -1.22 14.76 -7.24
N LYS A 74 0.03 14.77 -7.73
CA LYS A 74 1.11 15.63 -7.21
C LYS A 74 0.83 17.13 -7.40
N ASN A 75 0.05 17.48 -8.42
CA ASN A 75 -0.41 18.85 -8.60
C ASN A 75 -1.52 19.23 -7.61
N HIS A 76 -2.34 18.27 -7.16
CA HIS A 76 -3.42 18.50 -6.20
C HIS A 76 -2.93 18.54 -4.74
N THR A 77 -1.92 17.74 -4.38
CA THR A 77 -1.46 17.61 -2.99
C THR A 77 0.05 17.59 -2.85
N GLN A 78 0.53 18.11 -1.71
CA GLN A 78 1.93 18.10 -1.30
C GLN A 78 2.23 17.03 -0.23
N LEU A 79 1.31 16.08 -0.03
CA LEU A 79 1.53 14.99 0.91
C LEU A 79 2.71 14.11 0.49
N TRP A 80 3.40 13.56 1.49
CA TRP A 80 4.41 12.54 1.25
C TRP A 80 3.77 11.29 0.66
N ILE A 81 4.46 10.67 -0.30
CA ILE A 81 4.02 9.48 -1.02
C ILE A 81 5.03 8.35 -0.75
N GLU A 82 4.53 7.26 -0.19
CA GLU A 82 5.23 5.99 -0.08
C GLU A 82 4.99 5.17 -1.35
N TYR A 83 6.05 4.69 -2.00
CA TYR A 83 5.96 3.78 -3.13
C TYR A 83 6.32 2.37 -2.66
N ARG A 84 5.48 1.39 -2.99
CA ARG A 84 5.72 -0.02 -2.73
C ARG A 84 5.61 -0.83 -4.01
N ASP A 85 6.36 -1.91 -4.05
CA ASP A 85 6.39 -2.85 -5.16
C ASP A 85 6.19 -4.25 -4.61
N THR A 86 5.21 -4.99 -5.15
CA THR A 86 4.90 -6.34 -4.64
C THR A 86 5.87 -7.42 -5.13
N ASN A 87 6.80 -7.16 -6.05
CA ASN A 87 7.90 -8.09 -6.31
C ASN A 87 8.95 -8.02 -5.20
N HIS A 88 9.05 -6.88 -4.51
CA HIS A 88 9.91 -6.72 -3.35
C HIS A 88 9.11 -6.78 -2.04
N LEU A 89 8.48 -7.94 -1.79
CA LEU A 89 7.86 -8.22 -0.50
C LEU A 89 8.92 -8.15 0.59
N VAL A 90 8.84 -7.12 1.42
CA VAL A 90 9.65 -7.04 2.64
C VAL A 90 9.14 -8.13 3.58
N HIS A 91 9.98 -9.13 3.82
CA HIS A 91 9.70 -10.16 4.81
C HIS A 91 9.34 -9.46 6.13
N PRO A 92 8.18 -9.73 6.75
CA PRO A 92 7.93 -9.23 8.09
C PRO A 92 9.07 -9.76 8.96
N GLY A 93 9.84 -8.89 9.61
CA GLY A 93 11.12 -9.26 10.25
C GLY A 93 11.05 -10.35 11.34
N PHE A 94 9.88 -10.95 11.54
CA PHE A 94 9.64 -12.12 12.36
C PHE A 94 8.72 -13.07 11.60
N ASP A 95 9.18 -14.29 11.36
CA ASP A 95 8.29 -15.40 11.03
C ASP A 95 7.34 -15.62 12.22
N ILE A 96 6.03 -15.63 11.96
CA ILE A 96 5.05 -16.07 12.96
C ILE A 96 5.14 -17.60 13.04
N VAL A 97 6.05 -18.09 13.88
CA VAL A 97 6.31 -19.53 14.05
C VAL A 97 5.25 -20.22 14.93
N HIS A 98 4.40 -19.44 15.59
CA HIS A 98 3.39 -19.94 16.52
C HIS A 98 2.12 -19.08 16.44
N ASP A 99 1.14 -19.53 15.66
CA ASP A 99 -0.20 -18.96 15.59
C ASP A 99 -1.21 -20.06 15.94
N LEU A 100 -1.65 -20.06 17.19
CA LEU A 100 -2.62 -21.03 17.71
C LEU A 100 -4.05 -20.78 17.20
N SER A 101 -4.35 -19.55 16.80
CA SER A 101 -5.65 -19.12 16.29
C SER A 101 -5.90 -19.56 14.84
N HIS A 102 -4.85 -19.67 14.04
CA HIS A 102 -4.91 -20.11 12.64
C HIS A 102 -4.30 -21.50 12.39
N GLY A 103 -3.93 -22.24 13.44
CA GLY A 103 -3.53 -23.65 13.33
C GLY A 103 -2.09 -23.88 12.84
N HIS A 104 -1.18 -22.92 13.02
CA HIS A 104 0.24 -23.11 12.68
C HIS A 104 0.95 -23.88 13.81
N TYR A 105 0.94 -25.21 13.74
CA TYR A 105 1.74 -26.08 14.61
C TYR A 105 2.96 -26.62 13.85
N GLY A 106 4.03 -25.82 13.76
CA GLY A 106 5.31 -26.31 13.24
C GLY A 106 6.10 -25.28 12.47
N SER A 107 7.35 -25.11 12.89
CA SER A 107 8.38 -24.30 12.25
C SER A 107 8.53 -24.61 10.76
N THR A 108 8.31 -23.64 9.87
CA THR A 108 8.72 -23.68 8.46
C THR A 108 10.23 -23.44 8.36
N LYS A 109 11.05 -24.32 8.93
CA LYS A 109 12.46 -24.35 8.57
C LYS A 109 12.52 -24.83 7.12
N TYR A 110 12.87 -23.94 6.20
CA TYR A 110 13.23 -24.34 4.85
C TYR A 110 14.30 -25.43 4.94
N HIS A 111 14.02 -26.60 4.38
CA HIS A 111 15.01 -27.66 4.26
C HIS A 111 16.21 -27.09 3.49
N ALA A 112 17.38 -27.08 4.11
CA ALA A 112 18.62 -26.83 3.38
C ALA A 112 18.70 -27.85 2.26
N LYS A 113 18.82 -27.38 1.01
CA LYS A 113 19.12 -28.26 -0.13
C LYS A 113 20.42 -28.99 0.20
N ASN A 114 20.34 -30.31 0.33
CA ASN A 114 21.52 -31.14 0.22
C ASN A 114 21.99 -31.06 -1.23
N ASP A 115 23.07 -30.31 -1.48
CA ASP A 115 23.87 -30.50 -2.69
C ASP A 115 24.56 -31.85 -2.57
N GLU A 116 24.00 -32.87 -3.24
CA GLU A 116 24.68 -34.14 -3.49
C GLU A 116 25.81 -33.92 -4.49
N LYS A 117 26.97 -34.51 -4.17
CA LYS A 117 28.20 -34.49 -4.96
C LYS A 117 28.40 -35.84 -5.64
#